data_AF-A0A517RN42-F1
#
_entry.id   AF-A0A517RN42-F1
#
_cell.length_a   1.000
_cell.length_b   1.000
_cell.length_c   1.000
_cell.angle_alpha   90.00
_cell.angle_beta   90.00
_cell.angle_gamma   90.00
#
_symmetry.space_group_name_H-M   'P 1'
#
loop_
_entity.id
_entity.type
_entity.pdbx_description
1 polymer ?
#
loop_
_entity_poly.entity_id
_entity_poly.type
_entity_poly.pdbx_seq_one_letter_code
_entity_poly.pdbx_strand_id
1 'polypeptide(L)'
;MSFEWLYDWLPITFYYLMATLLLLANLTAWVSILFLVPGNWIMVLLSALFYAFMPGEDNGISLTVLLIAVALAGLGELVEMLGGSAGAAKKGASRRAMILSLLGTFILSVIGAMVGTPFLPPFGTVLGAVLGGSVGAYIGAYLGEVWKGNELVDRYEIGRAAFVGRILGVVGKMAIGVIILVMITIDSFI
;
A
#
# COMPACT_ATOMS: atom_id res chain seq x y z
N MET A 1 -13.15 12.63 50.64
CA MET A 1 -12.68 13.19 49.36
C MET A 1 -13.36 12.37 48.27
N SER A 2 -14.40 12.91 47.60
CA SER A 2 -15.08 12.22 46.51
C SER A 2 -14.15 12.15 45.28
N PHE A 3 -14.19 11.03 44.55
CA PHE A 3 -13.39 10.81 43.34
C PHE A 3 -13.99 11.45 42.08
N GLU A 4 -14.74 12.55 42.22
CA GLU A 4 -15.42 13.23 41.10
C GLU A 4 -14.42 13.69 40.02
N TRP A 5 -13.24 14.15 40.44
CA TRP A 5 -12.13 14.46 39.54
C TRP A 5 -11.68 13.26 38.68
N LEU A 6 -11.94 12.01 39.07
CA LEU A 6 -11.56 10.85 38.26
C LEU A 6 -12.55 10.63 37.11
N TYR A 7 -13.83 10.98 37.31
CA TYR A 7 -14.88 10.88 36.29
C TYR A 7 -14.75 11.95 35.21
N ASP A 8 -14.22 13.12 35.55
CA ASP A 8 -13.99 14.20 34.58
C ASP A 8 -12.78 13.91 33.65
N TRP A 9 -11.77 13.19 34.15
CA TRP A 9 -10.52 12.92 33.41
C TRP A 9 -10.54 11.60 32.63
N LEU A 10 -11.32 10.61 33.07
CA LEU A 10 -11.41 9.31 32.41
C LEU A 10 -11.78 9.39 30.92
N PRO A 11 -12.77 10.21 30.49
CA PRO A 11 -13.17 10.29 29.10
C PRO A 11 -12.08 10.87 28.20
N ILE A 12 -11.41 11.93 28.66
CA ILE A 12 -10.35 12.63 27.91
C ILE A 12 -9.11 11.73 27.79
N THR A 13 -8.67 11.14 28.90
CA THR A 13 -7.51 10.23 28.91
C THR A 13 -7.78 8.97 28.08
N PHE A 14 -8.99 8.42 28.13
CA PHE A 14 -9.42 7.30 27.30
C PHE A 14 -9.35 7.65 25.81
N TYR A 15 -9.87 8.81 25.40
CA TYR A 15 -9.81 9.25 24.01
C TYR A 15 -8.38 9.30 23.47
N TYR A 16 -7.46 10.00 24.16
CA TYR A 16 -6.07 10.12 23.69
C TYR A 16 -5.31 8.79 23.74
N LEU A 17 -5.65 7.89 24.67
CA LEU A 17 -5.15 6.52 24.65
C LEU A 17 -5.60 5.80 23.37
N MET A 18 -6.88 5.91 23.00
CA MET A 18 -7.42 5.30 21.79
C MET A 18 -6.80 5.91 20.52
N ALA A 19 -6.61 7.23 20.47
CA ALA A 19 -5.94 7.91 19.35
C ALA A 19 -4.49 7.44 19.20
N THR A 20 -3.79 7.23 20.32
CA THR A 20 -2.43 6.66 20.34
C THR A 20 -2.41 5.22 19.83
N LEU A 21 -3.37 4.39 20.26
CA LEU A 21 -3.49 3.02 19.75
C LEU A 21 -3.83 3.00 18.26
N LEU A 22 -4.68 3.92 17.79
CA LEU A 22 -4.99 4.07 16.37
C LEU A 22 -3.73 4.41 15.56
N LEU A 23 -2.91 5.36 16.02
CA LEU A 23 -1.63 5.68 15.39
C LEU A 23 -0.74 4.44 15.28
N LEU A 24 -0.57 3.67 16.36
CA LEU A 24 0.26 2.47 16.35
C LEU A 24 -0.29 1.38 15.41
N ALA A 25 -1.61 1.21 15.38
CA ALA A 25 -2.28 0.28 14.49
C ALA A 25 -2.16 0.70 13.02
N ASN A 26 -2.33 1.99 12.72
CA ASN A 26 -2.16 2.55 11.38
C ASN A 26 -0.70 2.51 10.91
N LEU A 27 0.26 2.74 11.80
CA LEU A 27 1.69 2.55 11.50
C LEU A 27 1.99 1.09 11.14
N THR A 28 1.40 0.15 11.89
CA THR A 28 1.52 -1.29 11.58
C THR A 28 0.88 -1.63 10.24
N ALA A 29 -0.31 -1.07 9.96
CA ALA A 29 -0.98 -1.22 8.68
C ALA A 29 -0.14 -0.64 7.52
N TRP A 30 0.50 0.51 7.72
CA TRP A 30 1.40 1.09 6.73
C TRP A 30 2.62 0.21 6.45
N VAL A 31 3.28 -0.32 7.48
CA VAL A 31 4.38 -1.29 7.32
C VAL A 31 3.90 -2.56 6.62
N SER A 32 2.65 -2.99 6.87
CA SER A 32 2.06 -4.18 6.26
C SER A 32 2.00 -4.13 4.72
N ILE A 33 2.04 -2.95 4.10
CA ILE A 33 2.05 -2.78 2.63
C ILE A 33 3.20 -3.56 1.98
N LEU A 34 4.35 -3.65 2.67
CA LEU A 34 5.52 -4.41 2.23
C LEU A 34 5.26 -5.93 2.15
N PHE A 35 4.20 -6.41 2.79
CA PHE A 35 3.81 -7.83 2.88
C PHE A 35 2.67 -8.19 1.93
N LEU A 36 2.43 -7.38 0.89
CA LEU A 36 1.30 -7.54 -0.05
C LEU A 36 -0.08 -7.36 0.60
N VAL A 37 -0.13 -6.78 1.81
CA VAL A 37 -1.38 -6.46 2.50
C VAL A 37 -1.89 -5.10 1.98
N PRO A 38 -3.21 -4.90 1.79
CA PRO A 38 -3.79 -3.61 1.41
C PRO A 38 -3.78 -2.62 2.60
N GLY A 39 -2.58 -2.27 3.09
CA GLY A 39 -2.39 -1.50 4.32
C GLY A 39 -3.06 -0.13 4.33
N ASN A 40 -3.15 0.55 3.19
CA ASN A 40 -3.88 1.82 3.07
C ASN A 40 -5.37 1.65 3.36
N TRP A 41 -5.97 0.55 2.91
CA TRP A 41 -7.38 0.24 3.19
C TRP A 41 -7.60 -0.17 4.66
N ILE A 42 -6.63 -0.85 5.26
CA ILE A 42 -6.67 -1.15 6.70
C ILE A 42 -6.64 0.16 7.50
N MET A 43 -5.78 1.12 7.13
CA MET A 43 -5.76 2.43 7.79
C MET A 43 -7.11 3.15 7.69
N VAL A 44 -7.72 3.15 6.50
CA VAL A 44 -9.06 3.72 6.28
C VAL A 44 -10.10 3.02 7.16
N LEU A 45 -10.10 1.69 7.21
CA LEU A 45 -11.05 0.91 8.01
C LEU A 45 -10.92 1.22 9.51
N LEU A 46 -9.70 1.16 10.05
CA LEU A 46 -9.45 1.44 11.46
C LEU A 46 -9.88 2.86 11.84
N SER A 47 -9.64 3.81 10.94
CA SER A 47 -9.99 5.22 11.14
C SER A 47 -11.49 5.47 11.02
N ALA A 48 -12.18 4.74 10.14
CA ALA A 48 -13.64 4.74 10.07
C ALA A 48 -14.28 4.16 11.33
N LEU A 49 -13.70 3.08 11.88
CA LEU A 49 -14.14 2.53 13.17
C LEU A 49 -13.91 3.54 14.30
N PHE A 50 -12.75 4.19 14.33
CA PHE A 50 -12.49 5.25 15.30
C PHE A 50 -13.52 6.39 15.21
N TYR A 51 -13.80 6.88 13.99
CA TYR A 51 -14.84 7.88 13.75
C TYR A 51 -16.22 7.45 14.24
N ALA A 52 -16.59 6.19 14.05
CA ALA A 52 -17.92 5.68 14.40
C ALA A 52 -18.12 5.45 15.91
N PHE A 53 -17.05 5.12 16.65
CA PHE A 53 -17.13 4.68 18.04
C PHE A 53 -16.55 5.67 19.06
N MET A 54 -15.75 6.66 18.64
CA MET A 54 -15.24 7.68 19.55
C MET A 54 -16.13 8.91 19.60
N PRO A 55 -16.47 9.42 20.80
CA PRO A 55 -17.27 10.62 20.94
C PRO A 55 -16.51 11.84 20.41
N GLY A 56 -17.09 12.51 19.41
CA GLY A 56 -16.54 13.74 18.83
C GLY A 56 -17.29 14.96 19.38
N GLU A 57 -16.81 15.51 20.50
CA GLU A 57 -17.33 16.79 21.01
C GLU A 57 -16.44 17.97 20.57
N ASP A 58 -15.10 17.82 20.61
CA ASP A 58 -14.16 18.86 20.17
C ASP A 58 -12.92 18.34 19.40
N ASN A 59 -12.59 17.04 19.48
CA ASN A 59 -11.45 16.42 18.78
C ASN A 59 -11.92 15.15 18.05
N GLY A 60 -11.43 14.88 16.84
CA GLY A 60 -11.88 13.71 16.10
C GLY A 60 -11.63 13.73 14.60
N ILE A 61 -11.47 12.52 14.05
CA ILE A 61 -11.32 12.34 12.61
C ILE A 61 -12.54 12.89 11.90
N SER A 62 -12.35 13.92 11.09
CA SER A 62 -13.38 14.50 10.26
C SER A 62 -13.78 13.54 9.14
N LEU A 63 -15.06 13.58 8.76
CA LEU A 63 -15.55 12.85 7.59
C LEU A 63 -14.79 13.25 6.32
N THR A 64 -14.35 14.50 6.21
CA THR A 64 -13.56 15.00 5.09
C THR A 64 -12.21 14.29 4.99
N VAL A 65 -11.46 14.18 6.09
CA VAL A 65 -10.18 13.44 6.09
C VAL A 65 -10.40 11.97 5.76
N LEU A 66 -11.47 11.36 6.26
CA LEU A 66 -11.79 9.97 5.94
C LEU A 66 -12.08 9.76 4.44
N LEU A 67 -12.85 10.66 3.81
CA LEU A 67 -13.14 10.59 2.38
C LEU A 67 -11.88 10.81 1.52
N ILE A 68 -11.00 11.73 1.93
CA ILE A 68 -9.71 11.92 1.27
C ILE A 68 -8.84 10.66 1.43
N ALA A 69 -8.81 10.05 2.61
CA ALA A 69 -8.08 8.82 2.86
C ALA A 69 -8.56 7.66 1.98
N VAL A 70 -9.88 7.51 1.78
CA VAL A 70 -10.45 6.54 0.84
C VAL A 70 -9.95 6.78 -0.59
N ALA A 71 -10.00 8.02 -1.07
CA ALA A 71 -9.55 8.37 -2.41
C ALA A 71 -8.04 8.10 -2.60
N LEU A 72 -7.23 8.47 -1.60
CA LEU A 72 -5.79 8.22 -1.60
C LEU A 72 -5.48 6.72 -1.51
N ALA A 73 -6.22 5.94 -0.71
CA ALA A 73 -6.04 4.49 -0.63
C ALA A 73 -6.26 3.83 -2.00
N GLY A 74 -7.35 4.21 -2.68
CA GLY A 74 -7.62 3.79 -4.05
C GLY A 74 -6.53 4.21 -5.04
N LEU A 75 -6.06 5.45 -4.96
CA LEU A 75 -4.95 5.94 -5.79
C LEU A 75 -3.66 5.15 -5.55
N GLY A 76 -3.35 4.82 -4.30
CA GLY A 76 -2.18 4.01 -3.94
C GLY A 76 -2.22 2.61 -4.56
N GLU A 77 -3.37 1.94 -4.53
CA GLU A 77 -3.54 0.64 -5.21
C GLU A 77 -3.37 0.76 -6.72
N LEU A 78 -3.91 1.82 -7.33
CA LEU A 78 -3.74 2.07 -8.77
C LEU A 78 -2.28 2.33 -9.14
N VAL A 79 -1.55 3.12 -8.34
CA VAL A 79 -0.12 3.40 -8.55
C VAL A 79 0.71 2.13 -8.46
N GLU A 80 0.47 1.28 -7.47
CA GLU A 80 1.19 0.02 -7.31
C GLU A 80 0.87 -0.96 -8.45
N MET A 81 -0.42 -1.13 -8.78
CA MET A 81 -0.87 -2.08 -9.80
C MET A 81 -0.35 -1.65 -11.17
N LEU A 82 -0.47 -0.37 -11.52
CA LEU A 82 -0.11 0.11 -12.85
C LEU A 82 1.37 0.45 -12.99
N GLY A 83 2.14 0.53 -11.91
CA GLY A 83 3.55 0.96 -11.95
C GLY A 83 4.37 0.19 -13.00
N GLY A 84 4.31 -1.14 -12.98
CA GLY A 84 5.04 -1.98 -13.95
C GLY A 84 4.51 -1.81 -15.38
N SER A 85 3.19 -1.83 -15.55
CA SER A 85 2.56 -1.65 -16.87
C SER A 85 2.82 -0.27 -17.47
N ALA A 86 2.82 0.78 -16.65
CA ALA A 86 3.11 2.15 -17.07
C ALA A 86 4.59 2.33 -17.45
N GLY A 87 5.50 1.71 -16.69
CA GLY A 87 6.92 1.63 -17.05
C GLY A 87 7.12 0.98 -18.42
N ALA A 88 6.52 -0.19 -18.64
CA ALA A 88 6.53 -0.89 -19.92
C ALA A 88 5.91 -0.04 -21.06
N ALA A 89 4.75 0.56 -20.83
CA ALA A 89 4.02 1.35 -21.81
C ALA A 89 4.83 2.54 -22.35
N LYS A 90 5.62 3.21 -21.48
CA LYS A 90 6.52 4.29 -21.89
C LYS A 90 7.60 3.85 -22.90
N LYS A 91 7.87 2.55 -22.99
CA LYS A 91 8.80 1.94 -23.95
C LYS A 91 8.10 1.30 -25.16
N GLY A 92 6.83 1.63 -25.41
CA GLY A 92 6.09 1.11 -26.55
C GLY A 92 5.53 -0.31 -26.35
N ALA A 93 5.42 -0.76 -25.11
CA ALA A 93 4.86 -2.08 -24.81
C ALA A 93 3.42 -2.22 -25.30
N SER A 94 3.10 -3.42 -25.75
CA SER A 94 1.77 -3.81 -26.16
C SER A 94 0.83 -4.06 -25.00
N ARG A 95 -0.46 -4.10 -25.31
CA ARG A 95 -1.49 -4.49 -24.35
C ARG A 95 -1.26 -5.89 -23.76
N ARG A 96 -0.71 -6.83 -24.55
CA ARG A 96 -0.38 -8.18 -24.10
C ARG A 96 0.75 -8.15 -23.07
N ALA A 97 1.81 -7.38 -23.31
CA ALA A 97 2.90 -7.17 -22.37
C ALA A 97 2.42 -6.54 -21.05
N MET A 98 1.56 -5.53 -21.11
CA MET A 98 1.00 -4.93 -19.88
C MET A 98 0.17 -5.94 -19.06
N ILE A 99 -0.71 -6.71 -19.71
CA ILE A 99 -1.55 -7.71 -19.01
C ILE A 99 -0.67 -8.82 -18.41
N LEU A 100 0.27 -9.35 -19.18
CA LEU A 100 1.16 -10.41 -18.68
C LEU A 100 2.12 -9.89 -17.59
N SER A 101 2.53 -8.62 -17.63
CA SER A 101 3.29 -7.98 -16.56
C SER A 101 2.52 -8.00 -15.24
N LEU A 102 1.22 -7.66 -15.26
CA LEU A 102 0.37 -7.70 -14.07
C LEU A 102 0.23 -9.12 -13.52
N LEU A 103 -0.05 -10.09 -14.39
CA LEU A 103 -0.20 -11.50 -13.99
C LEU A 103 1.11 -12.07 -13.45
N GLY A 104 2.23 -11.81 -14.13
CA GLY A 104 3.55 -12.23 -13.69
C GLY A 104 3.91 -11.62 -12.34
N THR A 105 3.59 -10.33 -12.14
CA THR A 105 3.76 -9.64 -10.86
C THR A 105 3.03 -10.39 -9.75
N PHE A 106 1.75 -10.69 -9.92
CA PHE A 106 0.96 -11.37 -8.91
C PHE A 106 1.53 -12.75 -8.57
N ILE A 107 1.77 -13.59 -9.58
CA ILE A 107 2.24 -14.97 -9.41
C ILE A 107 3.62 -15.00 -8.73
N LEU A 108 4.58 -14.23 -9.25
CA LEU A 108 5.95 -14.26 -8.72
C LEU A 108 6.09 -13.46 -7.42
N SER A 109 5.19 -12.53 -7.09
CA SER A 109 5.16 -11.93 -5.74
C SER A 109 4.83 -13.00 -4.69
N VAL A 110 3.83 -13.84 -4.94
CA VAL A 110 3.44 -14.92 -4.02
C VAL A 110 4.54 -15.96 -3.90
N ILE A 111 5.07 -16.45 -5.03
CA ILE A 111 6.15 -17.43 -5.03
C ILE A 111 7.40 -16.84 -4.35
N GLY A 112 7.74 -15.60 -4.67
CA GLY A 112 8.88 -14.91 -4.06
C GLY A 112 8.73 -14.78 -2.55
N ALA A 113 7.54 -14.41 -2.06
CA ALA A 113 7.24 -14.36 -0.63
C ALA A 113 7.41 -15.75 0.04
N MET A 114 6.88 -16.81 -0.58
CA MET A 114 6.99 -18.18 -0.07
C MET A 114 8.44 -18.68 -0.03
N VAL A 115 9.23 -18.36 -1.07
CA VAL A 115 10.65 -18.73 -1.14
C VAL A 115 11.47 -17.92 -0.15
N GLY A 116 11.20 -16.61 -0.02
CA GLY A 116 11.96 -15.73 0.86
C GLY A 116 11.67 -15.93 2.34
N THR A 117 10.43 -16.32 2.70
CA THR A 117 10.00 -16.46 4.10
C THR A 117 10.90 -17.39 4.92
N PRO A 118 11.22 -18.64 4.50
CA PRO A 118 12.06 -19.55 5.28
C PRO A 118 13.46 -19.04 5.63
N PHE A 119 14.01 -18.08 4.85
CA PHE A 119 15.38 -17.61 5.07
C PHE A 119 15.47 -16.56 6.18
N LEU A 120 14.52 -15.62 6.26
CA LEU A 120 14.57 -14.53 7.24
C LEU A 120 13.19 -13.88 7.48
N PRO A 121 12.23 -14.52 8.18
CA PRO A 121 10.98 -13.85 8.54
C PRO A 121 11.25 -12.64 9.45
N PRO A 122 10.56 -11.49 9.28
CA PRO A 122 9.57 -11.17 8.24
C PRO A 122 10.20 -10.56 6.96
N PHE A 123 11.48 -10.18 6.98
CA PHE A 123 12.15 -9.46 5.89
C PHE A 123 12.27 -10.24 4.58
N GLY A 124 12.50 -11.54 4.66
CA GLY A 124 12.57 -12.45 3.51
C GLY A 124 11.25 -12.53 2.76
N THR A 125 10.11 -12.48 3.47
CA THR A 125 8.78 -12.40 2.86
C THR A 125 8.63 -11.12 2.03
N VAL A 126 9.01 -9.97 2.59
CA VAL A 126 8.94 -8.66 1.93
C VAL A 126 9.86 -8.61 0.71
N LEU A 127 11.13 -8.93 0.89
CA LEU A 127 12.12 -8.89 -0.19
C LEU A 127 11.74 -9.87 -1.29
N GLY A 128 11.31 -11.07 -0.92
CA GLY A 128 10.82 -12.08 -1.84
C GLY A 128 9.61 -11.59 -2.63
N ALA A 129 8.61 -10.99 -1.97
CA ALA A 129 7.42 -10.46 -2.62
C ALA A 129 7.75 -9.33 -3.61
N VAL A 130 8.52 -8.35 -3.18
CA VAL A 130 8.86 -7.17 -4.00
C VAL A 130 9.75 -7.57 -5.18
N LEU A 131 10.80 -8.35 -4.95
CA LEU A 131 11.70 -8.80 -6.00
C LEU A 131 11.02 -9.79 -6.93
N GLY A 132 10.31 -10.77 -6.39
CA GLY A 132 9.52 -11.75 -7.15
C GLY A 132 8.51 -11.05 -8.05
N GLY A 133 7.73 -10.11 -7.50
CA GLY A 133 6.79 -9.31 -8.28
C GLY A 133 7.46 -8.49 -9.38
N SER A 134 8.62 -7.88 -9.10
CA SER A 134 9.35 -7.09 -10.09
C SER A 134 9.92 -7.96 -11.21
N VAL A 135 10.46 -9.13 -10.89
CA VAL A 135 10.89 -10.15 -11.87
C VAL A 135 9.69 -10.67 -12.67
N GLY A 136 8.54 -10.84 -12.03
CA GLY A 136 7.29 -11.23 -12.66
C GLY A 136 6.79 -10.21 -13.67
N ALA A 137 6.85 -8.92 -13.32
CA ALA A 137 6.58 -7.81 -14.22
C ALA A 137 7.50 -7.86 -15.45
N TYR A 138 8.82 -8.03 -15.22
CA TYR A 138 9.82 -8.15 -16.28
C TYR A 138 9.50 -9.28 -17.25
N ILE A 139 9.35 -10.51 -16.72
CA ILE A 139 9.13 -11.72 -17.52
C ILE A 139 7.80 -11.62 -18.26
N GLY A 140 6.75 -11.17 -17.57
CA GLY A 140 5.43 -11.00 -18.16
C GLY A 140 5.43 -9.99 -19.32
N ALA A 141 6.05 -8.82 -19.12
CA ALA A 141 6.18 -7.81 -20.17
C ALA A 141 6.98 -8.34 -21.38
N TYR A 142 8.12 -8.99 -21.13
CA TYR A 142 8.96 -9.59 -22.17
C TYR A 142 8.20 -10.65 -22.97
N LEU A 143 7.55 -11.60 -22.31
CA LEU A 143 6.78 -12.67 -22.95
C LEU A 143 5.59 -12.12 -23.74
N GLY A 144 4.96 -11.04 -23.27
CA GLY A 144 3.88 -10.41 -24.00
C GLY A 144 4.31 -9.77 -25.32
N GLU A 145 5.52 -9.21 -25.38
CA GLU A 145 6.10 -8.74 -26.65
C GLU A 145 6.55 -9.88 -27.55
N VAL A 146 7.12 -10.94 -26.98
CA VAL A 146 7.44 -12.17 -27.74
C VAL A 146 6.17 -12.73 -28.37
N TRP A 147 5.07 -12.81 -27.61
CA TRP A 147 3.78 -13.28 -28.12
C TRP A 147 3.17 -12.34 -29.16
N LYS A 148 3.37 -11.03 -29.04
CA LYS A 148 2.96 -10.09 -30.09
C LYS A 148 3.81 -10.25 -31.37
N GLY A 149 5.06 -10.71 -31.24
CA GLY A 149 5.99 -10.83 -32.37
C GLY A 149 6.50 -9.48 -32.87
N ASN A 150 6.45 -8.42 -32.04
CA ASN A 150 6.90 -7.09 -32.45
C ASN A 150 8.43 -7.05 -32.46
N GLU A 151 9.03 -6.75 -33.60
CA GLU A 151 10.49 -6.61 -33.78
C GLU A 151 10.95 -5.15 -33.72
N LEU A 152 10.01 -4.19 -33.79
CA LEU A 152 10.31 -2.75 -33.77
C LEU A 152 10.64 -2.21 -32.37
N VAL A 153 10.49 -3.03 -31.33
CA VAL A 153 10.68 -2.63 -29.94
C VAL A 153 11.72 -3.52 -29.27
N ASP A 154 12.52 -2.93 -28.39
CA ASP A 154 13.41 -3.70 -27.53
C ASP A 154 12.61 -4.32 -26.37
N ARG A 155 12.40 -5.64 -26.46
CA ARG A 155 11.66 -6.42 -25.47
C ARG A 155 12.37 -6.45 -24.11
N TYR A 156 13.69 -6.40 -24.09
CA TYR A 156 14.48 -6.35 -22.85
C TYR A 156 14.31 -5.01 -22.16
N GLU A 157 14.30 -3.92 -22.93
CA GLU A 157 14.07 -2.58 -22.40
C GLU A 157 12.66 -2.45 -21.81
N ILE A 158 11.64 -2.98 -22.51
CA ILE A 158 10.26 -3.06 -22.01
C ILE A 158 10.19 -3.83 -20.69
N GLY A 159 10.83 -4.99 -20.60
CA GLY A 159 10.91 -5.77 -19.36
C GLY A 159 11.58 -4.99 -18.23
N ARG A 160 12.73 -4.36 -18.49
CA ARG A 160 13.45 -3.53 -17.49
C ARG A 160 12.60 -2.37 -17.00
N ALA A 161 11.90 -1.70 -17.91
CA ALA A 161 10.99 -0.61 -17.54
C ALA A 161 9.81 -1.12 -16.70
N ALA A 162 9.29 -2.33 -16.97
CA ALA A 162 8.27 -2.96 -16.13
C ALA A 162 8.77 -3.29 -14.72
N PHE A 163 9.99 -3.82 -14.61
CA PHE A 163 10.65 -4.11 -13.33
C PHE A 163 10.79 -2.85 -12.47
N VAL A 164 11.40 -1.80 -13.03
CA VAL A 164 11.62 -0.52 -12.32
C VAL A 164 10.28 0.13 -11.99
N GLY A 165 9.33 0.11 -12.94
CA GLY A 165 7.97 0.60 -12.74
C GLY A 165 7.26 -0.09 -11.57
N ARG A 166 7.44 -1.40 -11.40
CA ARG A 166 6.86 -2.15 -10.28
C ARG A 166 7.43 -1.70 -8.93
N ILE A 167 8.76 -1.55 -8.82
CA ILE A 167 9.41 -1.04 -7.59
C ILE A 167 8.91 0.37 -7.27
N LEU A 168 8.89 1.25 -8.27
CA LEU A 168 8.40 2.63 -8.09
C LEU A 168 6.91 2.67 -7.71
N GLY A 169 6.11 1.73 -8.21
CA GLY A 169 4.71 1.59 -7.82
C GLY A 169 4.54 1.29 -6.32
N VAL A 170 5.33 0.35 -5.79
CA VAL A 170 5.33 0.02 -4.35
C VAL A 170 5.77 1.23 -3.52
N VAL A 171 6.85 1.91 -3.92
CA VAL A 171 7.32 3.13 -3.24
C VAL A 171 6.26 4.24 -3.29
N GLY A 172 5.59 4.42 -4.43
CA GLY A 172 4.51 5.39 -4.58
C GLY A 172 3.32 5.10 -3.66
N LYS A 173 2.90 3.84 -3.55
CA LYS A 173 1.85 3.43 -2.61
C LYS A 173 2.25 3.66 -1.16
N MET A 174 3.50 3.36 -0.79
CA MET A 174 4.05 3.64 0.54
C MET A 174 4.03 5.14 0.85
N ALA A 175 4.45 5.98 -0.10
CA ALA A 175 4.44 7.44 0.06
C ALA A 175 3.02 8.00 0.25
N ILE A 176 2.06 7.51 -0.55
CA ILE A 176 0.63 7.84 -0.36
C ILE A 176 0.14 7.38 1.02
N GLY A 177 0.57 6.19 1.46
CA GLY A 177 0.26 5.68 2.80
C GLY A 177 0.78 6.58 3.92
N VAL A 178 1.96 7.20 3.76
CA VAL A 178 2.47 8.19 4.74
C VAL A 178 1.55 9.41 4.80
N ILE A 179 1.06 9.89 3.66
CA ILE A 179 0.12 11.03 3.62
C ILE A 179 -1.16 10.68 4.40
N ILE A 180 -1.73 9.50 4.14
CA ILE A 180 -2.91 8.99 4.86
C ILE A 180 -2.64 8.92 6.36
N LEU A 181 -1.53 8.30 6.77
CA LEU A 181 -1.13 8.13 8.16
C LEU A 181 -1.01 9.47 8.88
N VAL A 182 -0.29 10.43 8.28
CA VAL A 182 -0.07 11.75 8.88
C VAL A 182 -1.37 12.53 9.00
N MET A 183 -2.20 12.56 7.94
CA MET A 183 -3.48 13.24 7.97
C MET A 183 -4.39 12.72 9.07
N ILE A 184 -4.56 11.39 9.14
CA ILE A 184 -5.41 10.73 10.15
C ILE A 184 -4.87 10.96 11.56
N THR A 185 -3.55 10.89 11.73
CA THR A 185 -2.92 11.11 13.04
C THR A 185 -3.10 12.54 13.48
N ILE A 186 -2.96 13.54 12.59
CA ILE A 186 -3.18 14.93 12.98
C ILE A 186 -4.65 15.10 13.42
N ASP A 187 -5.58 14.66 12.57
CA ASP A 187 -7.02 14.83 12.79
C ASP A 187 -7.57 14.03 13.98
N SER A 188 -6.88 12.97 14.44
CA SER A 188 -7.29 12.22 15.62
C SER A 188 -6.82 12.81 16.95
N PHE A 189 -5.97 13.84 16.94
CA PHE A 189 -5.43 14.48 18.15
C PHE A 189 -5.85 15.95 18.29
N ILE A 190 -6.46 16.51 17.25
CA ILE A 190 -7.08 17.85 17.23
C ILE A 190 -8.59 17.72 17.06
#